data_AF-A0A919TTG7-F1
#
_entry.id   AF-A0A919TTG7-F1
#
_cell.length_a   1.000
_cell.length_b   1.000
_cell.length_c   1.000
_cell.angle_alpha   90.00
_cell.angle_beta   90.00
_cell.angle_gamma   90.00
#
_symmetry.space_group_name_H-M   'P 1'
#
loop_
_entity.id
_entity.type
_entity.pdbx_description
1 polymer ?
#
loop_
_entity_poly.entity_id
_entity_poly.type
_entity_poly.pdbx_seq_one_letter_code
_entity_poly.pdbx_strand_id
1 'polypeptide(L)'
;MIPDISDFSLVRTQDDAPFEGVPVPGLRASYFHRDEDGRTATVGCYFIGDREILRAWGYADEEHCRHNAVRGRDGWHPAADGCPDVQLIRDGQAAVVGLAVRAPNGQWLREPRPEPAGGRSAGTPR
;
A
#
# COMPACT_ATOMS: atom_id res chain seq x y z
N MET A 1 -17.54 -3.99 0.17
CA MET A 1 -17.02 -5.08 -0.70
C MET A 1 -15.62 -4.68 -1.13
N ILE A 2 -14.68 -5.62 -1.23
CA ILE A 2 -13.32 -5.33 -1.75
C ILE A 2 -13.33 -5.61 -3.26
N PRO A 3 -12.85 -4.69 -4.12
CA PRO A 3 -12.85 -4.90 -5.57
C PRO A 3 -12.00 -6.11 -6.00
N ASP A 4 -12.50 -6.90 -6.95
CA ASP A 4 -11.69 -7.85 -7.69
C ASP A 4 -10.91 -7.10 -8.77
N ILE A 5 -9.58 -7.22 -8.77
CA ILE A 5 -8.71 -6.49 -9.70
C ILE A 5 -8.79 -7.07 -11.11
N SER A 6 -9.22 -8.33 -11.26
CA SER A 6 -9.41 -8.95 -12.57
C SER A 6 -10.49 -8.25 -13.40
N ASP A 7 -11.35 -7.46 -12.78
CA ASP A 7 -12.35 -6.62 -13.48
C ASP A 7 -11.77 -5.29 -13.99
N PHE A 8 -10.53 -4.95 -13.65
CA PHE A 8 -9.92 -3.65 -13.94
C PHE A 8 -8.71 -3.80 -14.88
N SER A 9 -8.42 -2.74 -15.62
CA SER A 9 -7.21 -2.63 -16.45
C SER A 9 -6.10 -1.88 -15.70
N LEU A 10 -4.88 -2.43 -15.72
CA LEU A 10 -3.70 -1.76 -15.16
C LEU A 10 -3.38 -0.51 -15.97
N VAL A 11 -3.29 0.63 -15.30
CA VAL A 11 -2.93 1.92 -15.90
C VAL A 11 -1.44 2.19 -15.72
N ARG A 12 -0.95 2.05 -14.48
CA ARG A 12 0.47 2.26 -14.17
C ARG A 12 0.88 1.55 -12.89
N THR A 13 2.17 1.29 -12.78
CA THR A 13 2.83 0.87 -11.55
C THR A 13 3.94 1.86 -11.22
N GLN A 14 4.13 2.14 -9.94
CA GLN A 14 5.19 3.01 -9.43
C GLN A 14 5.89 2.32 -8.28
N ASP A 15 7.18 2.06 -8.44
CA ASP A 15 8.07 1.62 -7.37
C ASP A 15 8.53 2.82 -6.52
N ASP A 16 8.91 2.54 -5.28
CA ASP A 16 9.24 3.53 -4.25
C ASP A 16 8.22 4.68 -4.18
N ALA A 17 6.93 4.31 -4.25
CA ALA A 17 5.82 5.25 -4.32
C ALA A 17 5.87 6.24 -3.13
N PRO A 18 5.65 7.54 -3.37
CA PRO A 18 5.70 8.52 -2.30
C PRO A 18 4.43 8.48 -1.45
N PHE A 19 4.58 8.75 -0.16
CA PHE A 19 3.50 9.06 0.75
C PHE A 19 3.74 10.47 1.31
N GLU A 20 2.76 11.37 1.16
CA GLU A 20 2.87 12.79 1.52
C GLU A 20 4.14 13.48 0.96
N GLY A 21 4.51 13.12 -0.28
CA GLY A 21 5.71 13.66 -0.94
C GLY A 21 7.03 13.03 -0.50
N VAL A 22 7.02 12.08 0.43
CA VAL A 22 8.21 11.36 0.88
C VAL A 22 8.26 9.98 0.22
N PRO A 23 9.30 9.65 -0.58
CA PRO A 23 9.48 8.31 -1.12
C PRO A 23 9.51 7.25 -0.02
N VAL A 24 8.78 6.16 -0.20
CA VAL A 24 8.77 5.02 0.73
C VAL A 24 9.50 3.86 0.06
N PRO A 25 10.77 3.59 0.44
CA PRO A 25 11.52 2.53 -0.20
C PRO A 25 10.85 1.17 -0.07
N GLY A 26 10.72 0.44 -1.18
CA GLY A 26 10.06 -0.86 -1.26
C GLY A 26 8.53 -0.81 -1.37
N LEU A 27 7.91 0.39 -1.34
CA LEU A 27 6.49 0.55 -1.58
C LEU A 27 6.23 0.58 -3.09
N ARG A 28 5.51 -0.42 -3.59
CA ARG A 28 5.02 -0.44 -4.96
C ARG A 28 3.52 -0.13 -4.98
N ALA A 29 3.12 0.83 -5.80
CA ALA A 29 1.71 1.18 -6.01
C ALA A 29 1.30 0.87 -7.45
N SER A 30 0.27 0.05 -7.63
CA SER A 30 -0.33 -0.25 -8.93
C SER A 30 -1.74 0.34 -8.99
N TYR A 31 -2.02 1.08 -10.05
CA TYR A 31 -3.27 1.81 -10.24
C TYR A 31 -4.05 1.22 -11.40
N PHE A 32 -5.32 0.93 -11.18
CA PHE A 32 -6.20 0.23 -12.11
C PHE A 32 -7.49 1.01 -12.30
N HIS A 33 -8.02 1.02 -13.53
CA HIS A 33 -9.29 1.67 -13.87
C HIS A 33 -10.27 0.68 -14.52
N ARG A 34 -11.56 0.99 -14.37
CA ARG A 34 -12.68 0.35 -15.06
C ARG A 34 -13.76 1.40 -15.34
N ASP A 35 -14.34 1.37 -16.53
CA ASP A 35 -15.50 2.20 -16.83
C ASP A 35 -16.76 1.61 -16.19
N GLU A 36 -17.54 2.44 -15.52
CA GLU A 36 -18.75 2.07 -14.79
C GLU A 36 -19.79 3.19 -14.90
N ASP A 37 -20.88 2.95 -15.62
CA ASP A 37 -22.03 3.87 -15.77
C ASP A 37 -21.63 5.32 -16.12
N GLY A 38 -20.65 5.47 -17.02
CA GLY A 38 -20.16 6.78 -17.47
C GLY A 38 -19.17 7.46 -16.51
N ARG A 39 -18.75 6.78 -15.44
CA ARG A 39 -17.66 7.18 -14.55
C ARG A 39 -16.50 6.20 -14.69
N THR A 40 -15.33 6.61 -14.21
CA THR A 40 -14.16 5.73 -14.15
C THR A 40 -13.93 5.33 -12.71
N ALA A 41 -14.22 4.08 -12.37
CA ALA A 41 -13.86 3.48 -11.09
C ALA A 41 -12.34 3.26 -11.04
N THR A 42 -11.72 3.59 -9.91
CA THR A 42 -10.26 3.51 -9.73
C THR A 42 -9.92 2.66 -8.51
N VAL A 43 -8.84 1.89 -8.60
CA VAL A 43 -8.30 1.10 -7.48
C VAL A 43 -6.78 1.26 -7.43
N GLY A 44 -6.26 1.67 -6.28
CA GLY A 44 -4.84 1.60 -5.93
C GLY A 44 -4.56 0.37 -5.08
N CYS A 45 -3.63 -0.47 -5.52
CA CYS A 45 -3.10 -1.61 -4.76
C CYS A 45 -1.67 -1.31 -4.32
N TYR A 46 -1.40 -1.46 -3.02
CA TYR A 46 -0.12 -1.08 -2.40
C TYR A 46 0.58 -2.31 -1.85
N PHE A 47 1.86 -2.45 -2.17
CA PHE A 47 2.68 -3.60 -1.85
C PHE A 47 3.98 -3.19 -1.16
N ILE A 48 4.41 -3.97 -0.17
CA ILE A 48 5.77 -3.92 0.39
C ILE A 48 6.40 -5.27 0.09
N GLY A 49 7.42 -5.28 -0.78
CA GLY A 49 7.88 -6.52 -1.41
C GLY A 49 6.76 -7.23 -2.19
N ASP A 50 6.58 -8.53 -1.95
CA ASP A 50 5.51 -9.32 -2.59
C ASP A 50 4.17 -9.27 -1.83
N ARG A 51 4.13 -8.59 -0.68
CA ARG A 51 2.94 -8.55 0.17
C ARG A 51 2.09 -7.34 -0.18
N GLU A 52 0.85 -7.60 -0.60
CA GLU A 52 -0.18 -6.57 -0.70
C GLU A 52 -0.64 -6.18 0.70
N ILE A 53 -0.64 -4.89 1.01
CA ILE A 53 -0.89 -4.39 2.38
C ILE A 53 -2.18 -3.57 2.46
N LEU A 54 -2.59 -2.97 1.33
CA LEU A 54 -3.69 -2.00 1.29
C LEU A 54 -4.27 -1.95 -0.14
N ARG A 55 -5.59 -1.83 -0.20
CA ARG A 55 -6.33 -1.32 -1.37
C ARG A 55 -7.10 -0.07 -0.98
N ALA A 56 -7.13 0.91 -1.87
CA ALA A 56 -8.00 2.07 -1.77
C ALA A 56 -8.68 2.31 -3.12
N TRP A 57 -9.98 2.62 -3.11
CA TRP A 57 -10.77 2.76 -4.34
C TRP A 57 -11.86 3.81 -4.21
N GLY A 58 -12.34 4.26 -5.37
CA GLY A 58 -13.37 5.27 -5.53
C GLY A 58 -13.57 5.53 -7.01
N TYR A 59 -13.87 6.77 -7.37
CA TYR A 59 -13.98 7.21 -8.75
C TYR A 59 -12.96 8.28 -9.09
N ALA A 60 -12.57 8.38 -10.36
CA ALA A 60 -11.53 9.30 -10.82
C ALA A 60 -11.92 10.78 -10.70
N ASP A 61 -13.22 11.07 -10.61
CA ASP A 61 -13.80 12.39 -10.40
C ASP A 61 -13.92 12.79 -8.92
N GLU A 62 -13.48 11.92 -7.99
CA GLU A 62 -13.48 12.18 -6.54
C GLU A 62 -12.09 12.61 -6.05
N GLU A 63 -12.04 13.61 -5.15
CA GLU A 63 -10.78 14.09 -4.56
C GLU A 63 -10.13 13.06 -3.63
N HIS A 64 -10.95 12.20 -3.01
CA HIS A 64 -10.53 11.25 -1.99
C HIS A 64 -11.05 9.86 -2.30
N CYS A 65 -10.31 8.85 -1.82
CA CYS A 65 -10.76 7.47 -1.89
C CYS A 65 -12.08 7.34 -1.13
N ARG A 66 -13.05 6.67 -1.75
CA ARG A 66 -14.36 6.42 -1.14
C ARG A 66 -14.27 5.31 -0.09
N HIS A 67 -13.43 4.32 -0.34
CA HIS A 67 -13.25 3.18 0.54
C HIS A 67 -11.81 2.66 0.52
N ASN A 68 -11.45 1.91 1.55
CA ASN A 68 -10.19 1.19 1.65
C ASN A 68 -10.36 -0.17 2.32
N ALA A 69 -9.38 -1.06 2.15
CA ALA A 69 -9.27 -2.31 2.86
C ALA A 69 -7.80 -2.61 3.14
N VAL A 70 -7.51 -3.08 4.36
CA VAL A 70 -6.14 -3.38 4.80
C VAL A 70 -5.96 -4.89 4.88
N ARG A 71 -4.81 -5.40 4.46
CA ARG A 71 -4.50 -6.83 4.53
C ARG A 71 -3.63 -7.12 5.76
N GLY A 72 -4.16 -7.91 6.69
CA GLY A 72 -3.44 -8.52 7.80
C GLY A 72 -2.67 -9.78 7.38
N ARG A 73 -2.11 -10.51 8.35
CA ARG A 73 -1.46 -11.81 8.08
C ARG A 73 -2.48 -12.89 7.70
N ASP A 74 -3.66 -12.82 8.32
CA ASP A 74 -4.74 -13.81 8.17
C ASP A 74 -5.68 -13.50 7.00
N GLY A 75 -5.43 -12.43 6.24
CA GLY A 75 -6.24 -12.01 5.10
C GLY A 75 -6.68 -10.56 5.16
N TRP A 76 -7.72 -10.23 4.40
CA TRP A 76 -8.28 -8.89 4.35
C TRP A 76 -9.15 -8.58 5.57
N HIS A 77 -8.95 -7.39 6.14
CA HIS A 77 -9.96 -6.80 7.01
C HIS A 77 -11.18 -6.34 6.19
N PRO A 78 -12.35 -6.15 6.83
CA PRO A 78 -13.50 -5.54 6.18
C PRO A 78 -13.13 -4.19 5.55
N ALA A 79 -13.83 -3.83 4.48
CA ALA A 79 -13.70 -2.50 3.89
C ALA A 79 -14.13 -1.41 4.89
N ALA A 80 -13.42 -0.29 4.89
CA ALA A 80 -13.75 0.92 5.63
C ALA A 80 -13.99 2.09 4.68
N ASP A 81 -14.74 3.09 5.13
CA ASP A 81 -15.01 4.30 4.37
C ASP A 81 -13.83 5.29 4.45
N GLY A 82 -13.64 6.04 3.36
CA GLY A 82 -12.64 7.08 3.25
C GLY A 82 -11.22 6.59 2.93
N CYS A 83 -10.28 7.52 3.03
CA CYS A 83 -8.85 7.26 2.86
C CYS A 83 -8.30 6.41 4.03
N PRO A 84 -7.29 5.56 3.77
CA PRO A 84 -6.64 4.79 4.83
C PRO A 84 -5.80 5.69 5.74
N ASP A 85 -5.79 5.38 7.03
CA ASP A 85 -4.86 5.97 8.00
C ASP A 85 -3.48 5.32 7.84
N VAL A 86 -2.47 6.12 7.48
CA VAL A 86 -1.12 5.65 7.14
C VAL A 86 -0.06 6.45 7.91
N GLN A 87 0.99 5.77 8.36
CA GLN A 87 2.14 6.37 9.03
C GLN A 87 3.45 5.87 8.42
N LEU A 88 4.43 6.76 8.29
CA LEU A 88 5.79 6.39 7.91
C LEU A 88 6.53 5.77 9.10
N ILE A 89 7.17 4.63 8.86
CA ILE A 89 8.13 4.06 9.82
C ILE A 89 9.49 4.69 9.51
N ARG A 90 10.14 5.25 10.53
CA ARG A 90 11.43 5.92 10.40
C ARG A 90 12.48 5.26 11.29
N ASP A 91 13.70 5.16 10.78
CA ASP A 91 14.89 4.85 11.57
C ASP A 91 15.68 6.14 11.82
N GLY A 92 15.94 6.42 13.11
CA GLY A 92 16.46 7.71 13.56
C GLY A 92 15.61 8.90 13.10
N GLN A 93 16.28 9.98 12.71
CA GLN A 93 15.64 11.27 12.42
C GLN A 93 15.23 11.48 10.95
N ALA A 94 15.63 10.61 10.01
CA ALA A 94 15.47 10.92 8.59
C ALA A 94 15.04 9.75 7.69
N ALA A 95 15.58 8.55 7.91
CA ALA A 95 15.40 7.47 6.95
C ALA A 95 14.00 6.84 7.07
N VAL A 96 13.20 6.88 6.00
CA VAL A 96 11.98 6.07 5.90
C VAL A 96 12.38 4.62 5.67
N VAL A 97 11.94 3.75 6.56
CA VAL A 97 12.25 2.31 6.55
C VAL A 97 11.00 1.45 6.39
N GLY A 98 9.85 2.05 6.07
CA GLY A 98 8.62 1.32 5.79
C GLY A 98 7.38 2.13 6.09
N LEU A 99 6.26 1.43 6.23
CA LEU A 99 4.93 2.02 6.35
C LEU A 99 4.09 1.25 7.36
N ALA A 100 3.21 1.94 8.08
CA ALA A 100 2.18 1.34 8.91
C ALA A 100 0.81 1.78 8.41
N VAL A 101 -0.13 0.86 8.33
CA VAL A 101 -1.53 1.14 7.95
C VAL A 101 -2.45 0.73 9.09
N ARG A 102 -3.42 1.57 9.43
CA ARG A 102 -4.39 1.28 10.47
C ARG A 102 -5.53 0.43 9.91
N ALA A 103 -5.74 -0.74 10.47
CA ALA A 103 -6.88 -1.58 10.17
C ALA A 103 -8.16 -1.04 10.87
N PRO A 104 -9.37 -1.41 10.40
CA PRO A 104 -10.63 -0.96 10.98
C PRO A 104 -10.84 -1.32 12.46
N ASN A 105 -10.16 -2.36 12.93
CA ASN A 105 -10.14 -2.75 14.35
C ASN A 105 -9.24 -1.84 15.23
N GLY A 106 -8.65 -0.79 14.65
CA GLY A 106 -7.76 0.15 15.32
C GLY A 106 -6.30 -0.30 15.40
N GLN A 107 -5.96 -1.52 14.95
CA GLN A 107 -4.61 -2.05 14.97
C GLN A 107 -3.74 -1.42 13.88
N TRP A 108 -2.51 -1.05 14.23
CA TRP A 108 -1.49 -0.64 13.25
C TRP A 108 -0.74 -1.85 12.73
N LEU A 109 -0.89 -2.13 11.44
CA LEU A 109 -0.14 -3.17 10.73
C LEU A 109 1.12 -2.54 10.15
N ARG A 110 2.28 -2.99 10.63
CA ARG A 110 3.59 -2.41 10.33
C ARG A 110 4.34 -3.27 9.33
N GLU A 111 4.75 -2.64 8.24
CA GLU A 111 5.41 -3.29 7.11
C GLU A 111 6.74 -2.58 6.85
N PRO A 112 7.85 -3.08 7.44
CA PRO A 112 9.17 -2.55 7.15
C PRO A 112 9.54 -2.84 5.69
N ARG A 113 10.43 -2.02 5.13
CA ARG A 113 11.06 -2.26 3.84
C ARG A 113 11.66 -3.67 3.84
N PRO A 114 11.45 -4.48 2.78
CA PRO A 114 12.15 -5.75 2.66
C PRO A 114 13.67 -5.52 2.67
N GLU A 115 14.39 -6.33 3.44
CA GLU A 115 15.85 -6.32 3.37
C GLU A 115 16.28 -6.67 1.94
N PRO A 116 17.32 -6.00 1.40
CA PRO A 116 17.88 -6.41 0.12
C PRO A 116 18.32 -7.87 0.22
N ALA A 117 17.91 -8.70 -0.74
CA ALA A 117 18.30 -10.10 -0.83
C ALA A 117 19.83 -10.21 -1.05
N GLY A 118 20.62 -10.15 0.01
CA GLY A 118 22.08 -10.22 -0.08
C GLY A 118 22.80 -9.34 0.94
N GLY A 119 22.74 -9.74 2.21
CA GLY A 119 23.52 -9.12 3.28
C GLY A 119 23.93 -10.15 4.33
N ARG A 120 24.41 -11.33 3.92
CA ARG A 120 25.22 -12.15 4.84
C ARG A 120 26.48 -11.35 5.14
N SER A 121 26.48 -10.65 6.27
CA SER A 121 27.71 -10.20 6.90
C SER A 121 28.58 -11.45 7.08
N ALA A 122 29.60 -11.59 6.25
CA ALA A 122 30.69 -12.52 6.51
C ALA A 122 31.29 -12.06 7.84
N GLY A 123 30.95 -12.77 8.91
CA GLY A 123 31.63 -12.64 10.19
C GLY A 123 33.11 -12.90 9.95
N THR A 124 33.94 -11.94 10.30
CA THR A 124 35.38 -12.11 10.40
C THR A 124 35.67 -13.19 11.44
N PRO A 125 36.25 -14.36 11.09
CA PRO A 125 36.94 -15.16 12.08
C PRO A 125 38.29 -14.49 12.37
N ARG A 126 38.59 -14.38 13.67
CA ARG A 126 39.87 -13.93 14.22
C ARG A 126 41.02 -14.82 13.79
#